data_AF-A0A7C1BZQ9-F1
#
_entry.id   AF-A0A7C1BZQ9-F1
#
_cell.length_a   1.000
_cell.length_b   1.000
_cell.length_c   1.000
_cell.angle_alpha   90.00
_cell.angle_beta   90.00
_cell.angle_gamma   90.00
#
_symmetry.space_group_name_H-M   'P 1'
#
loop_
_entity.id
_entity.type
_entity.pdbx_description
1 polymer ?
#
loop_
_entity_poly.entity_id
_entity_poly.type
_entity_poly.pdbx_seq_one_letter_code
_entity_poly.pdbx_strand_id
1 'polypeptide(L)' 'MKILRKYYLKEFFKFFGMVLLGLTAISIVAEFFDKASEFYSEKPPLRFIIQYLLLQTPRVILFALPFASLFSILM' A
#
# COMPACT_ATOMS: atom_id res chain seq x y z
N MET A 1 -15.20 10.95 28.62
CA MET A 1 -15.21 10.50 27.20
C MET A 1 -13.83 10.29 26.54
N LYS A 2 -12.68 10.45 27.22
CA LYS A 2 -11.35 10.23 26.59
C LYS A 2 -11.03 8.76 26.30
N ILE A 3 -11.57 7.83 27.10
CA ILE A 3 -11.28 6.39 27.02
C ILE A 3 -11.90 5.77 25.75
N LEU A 4 -13.19 6.02 25.50
CA LEU A 4 -13.89 5.52 24.30
C LEU A 4 -13.25 6.03 23.00
N ARG A 5 -12.90 7.33 22.94
CA ARG A 5 -12.20 7.91 21.79
C ARG A 5 -10.84 7.23 21.54
N LYS A 6 -10.06 6.98 22.61
CA LYS A 6 -8.76 6.31 22.50
C LYS A 6 -8.91 4.87 22.01
N TYR A 7 -9.95 4.17 22.47
CA TYR A 7 -10.26 2.81 22.02
C TYR A 7 -10.65 2.78 20.54
N TYR A 8 -11.57 3.66 20.13
CA TYR A 8 -12.00 3.75 18.74
C TYR A 8 -10.83 4.08 17.80
N LEU A 9 -10.01 5.08 18.14
CA LEU A 9 -8.82 5.40 17.33
C LEU A 9 -7.86 4.22 17.23
N LYS A 10 -7.65 3.47 18.33
CA LYS A 10 -6.76 2.32 18.33
C LYS A 10 -7.25 1.24 17.36
N GLU A 11 -8.55 0.95 17.37
CA GLU A 11 -9.13 -0.05 16.47
C GLU A 11 -9.15 0.45 15.01
N PHE A 12 -9.52 1.71 14.78
CA PHE A 12 -9.43 2.34 13.47
C PHE A 12 -8.02 2.23 12.88
N PHE A 13 -6.98 2.61 13.63
CA PHE A 13 -5.60 2.57 13.12
C PHE A 13 -5.10 1.15 12.87
N LYS A 14 -5.61 0.15 13.62
CA LYS A 14 -5.29 -1.25 13.41
C LYS A 14 -5.84 -1.75 12.07
N PHE A 15 -7.13 -1.51 11.78
CA PHE A 15 -7.73 -1.88 10.50
C PHE A 15 -7.16 -1.03 9.35
N PHE A 16 -6.94 0.26 9.58
CA PHE A 16 -6.34 1.16 8.60
C PHE A 16 -4.96 0.72 8.16
N GLY A 17 -4.08 0.38 9.10
CA GLY A 17 -2.77 -0.17 8.76
C GLY A 17 -2.88 -1.47 7.96
N MET A 18 -3.77 -2.37 8.37
CA MET A 18 -3.98 -3.65 7.68
C MET A 18 -4.46 -3.48 6.25
N VAL A 19 -5.50 -2.66 6.03
CA VAL A 19 -6.07 -2.42 4.70
C VAL A 19 -5.09 -1.64 3.83
N LEU A 20 -4.46 -0.60 4.36
CA LEU A 20 -3.50 0.21 3.59
C LEU A 20 -2.32 -0.63 3.12
N LEU A 21 -1.75 -1.46 3.99
CA LEU A 21 -0.66 -2.37 3.63
C LEU A 21 -1.11 -3.42 2.61
N GLY A 22 -2.30 -4.00 2.79
CA GLY A 22 -2.85 -4.97 1.84
C GLY A 22 -3.05 -4.40 0.44
N LEU A 23 -3.72 -3.25 0.34
CA LEU A 23 -3.93 -2.55 -0.93
C LEU A 23 -2.60 -2.17 -1.58
N THR A 24 -1.70 -1.59 -0.81
CA THR A 24 -0.38 -1.17 -1.31
C THR A 24 0.43 -2.36 -1.84
N ALA A 25 0.44 -3.48 -1.11
CA ALA A 25 1.16 -4.68 -1.51
C ALA A 25 0.60 -5.28 -2.82
N ILE A 26 -0.73 -5.40 -2.93
CA ILE A 26 -1.38 -5.93 -4.14
C ILE A 26 -1.06 -5.03 -5.33
N SER A 27 -1.14 -3.71 -5.16
CA SER A 27 -0.84 -2.76 -6.22
C SER A 27 0.63 -2.81 -6.67
N ILE A 28 1.59 -2.91 -5.75
CA ILE A 28 3.02 -3.04 -6.10
C ILE A 28 3.27 -4.33 -6.88
N VAL A 29 2.63 -5.43 -6.49
CA VAL A 29 2.75 -6.71 -7.22
C VAL A 29 2.17 -6.58 -8.62
N ALA A 30 0.99 -5.97 -8.76
CA ALA A 30 0.38 -5.72 -10.07
C ALA A 30 1.29 -4.89 -10.97
N GLU A 31 1.87 -3.81 -10.43
CA GLU A 31 2.81 -2.94 -11.12
C GLU A 31 4.07 -3.68 -11.60
N PHE A 32 4.61 -4.58 -10.79
CA PHE A 32 5.74 -5.41 -11.18
C PHE A 32 5.39 -6.29 -12.40
N PHE A 33 4.18 -6.87 -12.42
CA PHE A 33 3.73 -7.69 -13.55
C PHE A 33 3.45 -6.84 -14.80
N ASP A 34 2.89 -5.64 -14.66
CA ASP A 34 2.69 -4.70 -15.77
C ASP A 34 4.02 -4.33 -16.45
N LYS A 35 5.11 -4.25 -15.68
CA LYS A 35 6.45 -3.92 -16.16
C LYS A 35 7.35 -5.13 -16.37
N ALA A 36 6.84 -6.35 -16.18
CA ALA A 36 7.66 -7.56 -16.24
C ALA A 36 8.32 -7.74 -17.62
N SER A 37 7.58 -7.50 -18.70
CA SER A 37 8.13 -7.61 -20.07
C SER A 37 9.34 -6.69 -20.29
N GLU A 38 9.25 -5.43 -19.87
CA GLU A 38 10.35 -4.45 -19.92
C GLU A 38 11.54 -4.90 -19.07
N PHE A 39 11.30 -5.42 -17.87
CA PHE A 39 12.37 -5.93 -17.00
C PHE A 39 13.07 -7.16 -17.59
N TYR A 40 12.35 -8.05 -18.28
CA TYR A 40 12.98 -9.20 -18.94
C TYR A 40 13.75 -8.82 -20.21
N SER A 41 13.29 -7.81 -20.96
CA SER A 41 13.95 -7.33 -22.18
C SER A 41 15.25 -6.59 -21.86
N GLU A 42 15.22 -5.63 -20.95
CA GLU A 42 16.36 -4.76 -20.63
C GLU A 42 17.32 -5.39 -19.60
N LYS A 43 16.89 -6.45 -18.92
CA LYS A 43 17.65 -7.17 -17.87
C LYS A 43 18.32 -6.21 -16.86
N PRO A 44 17.58 -5.23 -16.30
CA PRO A 44 18.18 -4.31 -15.35
C PRO A 44 18.60 -5.07 -14.08
N PRO A 45 19.68 -4.65 -13.41
CA PRO A 45 20.02 -5.15 -12.08
C PRO A 45 18.81 -5.12 -11.13
N LEU A 46 18.63 -6.20 -10.36
CA LEU A 46 17.53 -6.36 -9.39
C LEU A 46 17.36 -5.13 -8.46
N ARG A 47 18.48 -4.49 -8.11
CA ARG A 47 18.50 -3.25 -7.32
C ARG A 47 17.66 -2.14 -7.93
N PHE A 48 17.70 -1.95 -9.25
CA PHE A 48 16.92 -0.91 -9.92
C PHE A 48 15.43 -1.25 -9.97
N ILE A 49 15.08 -2.53 -10.11
CA ILE A 49 13.69 -3.00 -10.03
C ILE A 49 13.12 -2.70 -8.64
N ILE A 50 13.86 -3.06 -7.58
CA ILE A 50 13.46 -2.79 -6.20
C ILE A 50 13.32 -1.27 -5.96
N GLN A 51 14.29 -0.47 -6.42
CA GLN A 51 14.22 0.99 -6.29
C GLN A 51 13.02 1.58 -7.02
N TYR A 52 12.72 1.10 -8.23
CA TYR A 52 11.56 1.53 -9.00
C TYR A 52 10.26 1.27 -8.22
N LEU A 53 10.06 0.03 -7.75
CA LEU A 53 8.87 -0.33 -6.98
C LEU A 53 8.78 0.47 -5.67
N LEU A 54 9.89 0.65 -4.95
CA LEU A 54 9.93 1.44 -3.72
C LEU A 54 9.59 2.92 -3.95
N LEU A 55 10.07 3.52 -5.03
CA LEU A 55 9.78 4.92 -5.38
C LEU A 55 8.33 5.12 -5.83
N GLN A 56 7.68 4.05 -6.28
CA GLN A 56 6.28 4.06 -6.66
C GLN A 56 5.33 3.90 -5.46
N THR A 57 5.78 3.20 -4.42
CA THR A 57 5.00 2.95 -3.19
C THR A 57 4.33 4.20 -2.61
N PRO A 58 4.96 5.39 -2.47
CA PRO A 58 4.31 6.58 -1.93
C PRO A 58 3.10 7.02 -2.77
N ARG A 59 3.19 6.91 -4.10
CA ARG A 59 2.07 7.23 -5.00
C ARG A 59 0.92 6.26 -4.78
N VAL A 60 1.22 4.96 -4.71
CA VAL A 60 0.21 3.92 -4.45
C VAL A 60 -0.48 4.15 -3.10
N ILE A 61 0.29 4.45 -2.05
CA ILE A 61 -0.25 4.79 -0.73
C ILE A 61 -1.21 5.97 -0.83
N LEU A 62 -0.83 7.06 -1.50
CA LEU A 62 -1.69 8.24 -1.65
C LEU A 62 -3.04 7.90 -2.29
N PHE A 63 -3.06 7.02 -3.31
CA PHE A 63 -4.31 6.55 -3.92
C PHE A 63 -5.08 5.58 -3.01
N ALA A 64 -4.39 4.78 -2.21
CA ALA A 64 -5.01 3.81 -1.30
C ALA A 64 -5.57 4.45 -0.01
N LEU A 65 -5.07 5.62 0.41
CA LEU A 65 -5.52 6.34 1.62
C LEU A 65 -7.04 6.48 1.75
N PRO A 66 -7.80 7.02 0.76
CA PRO A 66 -9.24 7.20 0.90
C PRO A 66 -9.98 5.86 1.04
N PHE A 67 -9.57 4.83 0.29
CA PHE A 67 -10.16 3.50 0.38
C PHE A 67 -9.87 2.85 1.73
N ALA A 68 -8.61 2.89 2.17
CA ALA A 68 -8.21 2.37 3.48
C ALA A 68 -8.98 3.05 4.61
N SER A 69 -9.18 4.38 4.54
CA SER A 69 -9.97 5.11 5.52
C SER A 69 -11.43 4.65 5.54
N LEU A 70 -12.05 4.47 4.38
CA LEU A 70 -13.44 4.01 4.27
C LEU A 70 -13.61 2.60 4.85
N PHE A 71 -12.79 1.64 4.42
CA PHE A 71 -12.86 0.26 4.90
C PHE A 71 -12.64 0.15 6.41
N SER A 72 -11.77 0.98 6.97
CA SER A 72 -11.45 0.94 8.40
C SER A 72 -12.51 1.54 9.31
N ILE A 73 -13.43 2.33 8.76
CA ILE A 73 -14.60 2.82 9.49
C ILE A 73 -15.72 1.77 9.45
N LEU A 74 -15.76 0.97 8.37
CA LEU A 74 -16.80 -0.04 8.15
C LEU A 74 -16.52 -1.36 8.90
N MET A 75 -15.25 -1.69 9.14
CA MET A 75 -14.79 -2.83 9.95
C MET A 75 -14.77 -2.48 11.43
#